data_AF-A0A1V1NTG6-F1
#
_entry.id   AF-A0A1V1NTG6-F1
#
_cell.length_a   1.000
_cell.length_b   1.000
_cell.length_c   1.000
_cell.angle_alpha   90.00
_cell.angle_beta   90.00
_cell.angle_gamma   90.00
#
_symmetry.space_group_name_H-M   'P 1'
#
loop_
_entity.id
_entity.type
_entity.pdbx_description
1 polymer ?
#
loop_
_entity_poly.entity_id
_entity_poly.type
_entity_poly.pdbx_seq_one_letter_code
_entity_poly.pdbx_strand_id
1 'polypeptide(L)'
;MNLEGNNIIQTGGDIKAETVFFDAVKNVDYQSQDNEINTIGANIDTGDFTFTSNEAISISKIISGGSVTINARSIQDQTIDTDADIQATGNITLNANQIGSEANDLDIGNNANLTASAEDSIYLQGTGNITLTDITSTNDIIIKTSEGDLTVQKITTEKSVALSSEAGAIKKADNASILADSLTVKAKTGIDIATQAEN
;
A
#
# COMPACT_ATOMS: atom_id res chain seq x y z
N MET A 1 -12.21 9.60 17.08
CA MET A 1 -13.16 8.60 17.64
C MET A 1 -12.38 7.32 17.84
N ASN A 2 -12.55 6.62 18.97
CA ASN A 2 -11.91 5.32 19.20
C ASN A 2 -12.99 4.24 19.26
N LEU A 3 -12.79 3.15 18.53
CA LEU A 3 -13.69 2.00 18.51
C LEU A 3 -12.90 0.78 18.97
N GLU A 4 -13.37 0.12 20.02
CA GLU A 4 -12.72 -1.04 20.64
C GLU A 4 -13.67 -2.25 20.57
N GLY A 5 -13.17 -3.40 20.14
CA GLY A 5 -14.03 -4.59 20.06
C GLY A 5 -13.33 -5.88 19.67
N ASN A 6 -14.04 -7.01 19.77
CA ASN A 6 -13.51 -8.26 19.23
C ASN A 6 -13.55 -8.24 17.69
N ASN A 7 -14.70 -7.86 17.13
CA ASN A 7 -14.82 -7.43 15.74
C ASN A 7 -15.50 -6.06 15.74
N ILE A 8 -15.12 -5.20 14.81
CA ILE A 8 -15.76 -3.91 14.58
C ILE A 8 -16.27 -3.93 13.14
N ILE A 9 -17.58 -4.03 12.98
CA ILE A 9 -18.22 -4.27 11.67
C ILE A 9 -19.25 -3.19 11.41
N GLN A 10 -19.15 -2.54 10.26
CA GLN A 10 -20.18 -1.64 9.74
C GLN A 10 -21.23 -2.45 8.99
N THR A 11 -22.42 -2.60 9.58
CA THR A 11 -23.54 -3.31 8.94
C THR A 11 -24.44 -2.40 8.09
N GLY A 12 -24.12 -1.11 7.98
CA GLY A 12 -24.84 -0.11 7.20
C GLY A 12 -24.55 1.33 7.64
N GLY A 13 -25.13 2.30 6.93
CA GLY A 13 -24.96 3.74 7.18
C GLY A 13 -23.57 4.26 6.79
N ASP A 14 -23.31 5.51 7.18
CA ASP A 14 -22.05 6.23 6.99
C ASP A 14 -21.46 6.69 8.33
N ILE A 15 -20.13 6.78 8.39
CA ILE A 15 -19.44 7.49 9.46
C ILE A 15 -18.87 8.78 8.89
N LYS A 16 -19.15 9.89 9.58
CA LYS A 16 -18.53 11.19 9.35
C LYS A 16 -17.66 11.53 10.55
N ALA A 17 -16.34 11.53 10.36
CA ALA A 17 -15.41 11.82 11.43
C ALA A 17 -14.08 12.35 10.87
N GLU A 18 -13.46 13.28 11.56
CA GLU A 18 -12.11 13.71 11.16
C GLU A 18 -11.10 12.56 11.30
N THR A 19 -11.18 11.84 12.42
CA THR A 19 -10.24 10.76 12.73
C THR A 19 -10.96 9.61 13.41
N VAL A 20 -10.67 8.39 12.95
CA VAL A 20 -11.13 7.16 13.59
C VAL A 20 -9.93 6.24 13.86
N PHE A 21 -9.82 5.78 15.10
CA PHE A 21 -8.89 4.72 15.50
C PHE A 21 -9.67 3.46 15.85
N PHE A 22 -9.28 2.35 15.24
CA PHE A 22 -9.84 1.03 15.50
C PHE A 22 -8.86 0.20 16.35
N ASP A 23 -9.35 -0.41 17.41
CA ASP A 23 -8.58 -1.38 18.20
C ASP A 23 -9.40 -2.66 18.31
N ALA A 24 -8.98 -3.69 17.57
CA ALA A 24 -9.75 -4.92 17.40
C ALA A 24 -8.91 -6.17 17.65
N VAL A 25 -9.50 -7.18 18.27
CA VAL A 25 -8.80 -8.48 18.43
C VAL A 25 -8.79 -9.26 17.11
N LYS A 26 -9.90 -9.25 16.37
CA LYS A 26 -10.08 -10.03 15.16
C LYS A 26 -10.17 -9.17 13.93
N ASN A 27 -11.32 -8.59 13.63
CA ASN A 27 -11.50 -7.93 12.33
C ASN A 27 -12.07 -6.53 12.49
N VAL A 28 -11.64 -5.65 11.60
CA VAL A 28 -12.32 -4.39 11.30
C VAL A 28 -12.84 -4.49 9.88
N ASP A 29 -14.13 -4.28 9.69
CA ASP A 29 -14.78 -4.39 8.38
C ASP A 29 -15.72 -3.20 8.15
N TYR A 30 -15.24 -2.21 7.40
CA TYR A 30 -15.91 -0.95 7.10
C TYR A 30 -16.05 -0.74 5.61
N GLN A 31 -17.11 -1.27 5.02
CA GLN A 31 -17.25 -1.34 3.56
C GLN A 31 -18.14 -0.28 2.92
N SER A 32 -18.71 0.65 3.72
CA SER A 32 -19.57 1.69 3.16
C SER A 32 -18.77 2.73 2.38
N GLN A 33 -19.08 2.88 1.09
CA GLN A 33 -18.47 3.90 0.24
C GLN A 33 -18.78 5.34 0.70
N ASP A 34 -19.86 5.53 1.46
CA ASP A 34 -20.31 6.83 1.96
C ASP A 34 -19.58 7.26 3.24
N ASN A 35 -18.61 6.47 3.73
CA ASN A 35 -17.78 6.87 4.87
C ASN A 35 -16.97 8.13 4.53
N GLU A 36 -17.12 9.18 5.34
CA GLU A 36 -16.36 10.43 5.28
C GLU A 36 -15.41 10.48 6.48
N ILE A 37 -14.31 9.72 6.41
CA ILE A 37 -13.27 9.69 7.44
C ILE A 37 -11.96 10.21 6.85
N ASN A 38 -11.45 11.33 7.36
CA ASN A 38 -10.23 11.93 6.80
C ASN A 38 -8.97 11.18 7.22
N THR A 39 -8.88 10.75 8.48
CA THR A 39 -7.71 10.00 8.99
C THR A 39 -8.15 8.68 9.62
N ILE A 40 -7.49 7.59 9.24
CA ILE A 40 -7.69 6.29 9.85
C ILE A 40 -6.42 5.77 10.50
N GLY A 41 -6.58 5.12 11.64
CA GLY A 41 -5.56 4.25 12.22
C GLY A 41 -6.19 3.00 12.80
N ALA A 42 -5.43 1.92 12.86
CA ALA A 42 -5.92 0.66 13.39
C ALA A 42 -4.83 -0.21 14.03
N ASN A 43 -5.20 -0.92 15.07
CA ASN A 43 -4.46 -2.03 15.64
C ASN A 43 -5.36 -3.27 15.66
N ILE A 44 -4.97 -4.33 14.95
CA ILE A 44 -5.73 -5.56 14.82
C ILE A 44 -4.84 -6.74 15.23
N ASP A 45 -5.19 -7.46 16.30
CA ASP A 45 -4.29 -8.48 16.86
C ASP A 45 -4.07 -9.68 15.92
N THR A 46 -5.15 -10.22 15.33
CA THR A 46 -5.09 -11.52 14.63
C THR A 46 -5.80 -11.61 13.29
N GLY A 47 -6.76 -10.76 13.00
CA GLY A 47 -7.52 -10.84 11.74
C GLY A 47 -7.30 -9.62 10.86
N ASP A 48 -8.26 -9.36 9.98
CA ASP A 48 -8.08 -8.47 8.84
C ASP A 48 -8.59 -7.05 9.12
N PHE A 49 -8.01 -6.09 8.41
CA PHE A 49 -8.53 -4.73 8.29
C PHE A 49 -9.06 -4.52 6.87
N THR A 50 -10.35 -4.20 6.75
CA THR A 50 -10.98 -3.81 5.48
C THR A 50 -11.65 -2.47 5.63
N PHE A 51 -11.31 -1.54 4.74
CA PHE A 51 -11.88 -0.20 4.69
C PHE A 51 -12.22 0.19 3.26
N THR A 52 -13.41 0.77 3.08
CA THR A 52 -13.89 1.33 1.82
C THR A 52 -14.45 2.73 2.07
N SER A 53 -14.15 3.65 1.15
CA SER A 53 -14.72 4.99 1.05
C SER A 53 -14.60 5.50 -0.39
N ASN A 54 -15.45 6.44 -0.80
CA ASN A 54 -15.28 7.23 -2.02
C ASN A 54 -14.47 8.51 -1.80
N GLU A 55 -13.96 8.72 -0.58
CA GLU A 55 -13.18 9.89 -0.21
C GLU A 55 -11.68 9.62 -0.13
N ALA A 56 -10.92 10.72 -0.09
CA ALA A 56 -9.49 10.64 0.19
C ALA A 56 -9.29 10.41 1.69
N ILE A 57 -8.33 9.57 2.02
CA ILE A 57 -7.96 9.25 3.40
C ILE A 57 -6.46 9.44 3.61
N SER A 58 -6.10 9.81 4.84
CA SER A 58 -4.75 9.78 5.36
C SER A 58 -4.61 8.62 6.35
N ILE A 59 -3.54 7.86 6.22
CA ILE A 59 -3.21 6.75 7.13
C ILE A 59 -2.33 7.30 8.24
N SER A 60 -2.79 7.18 9.47
CA SER A 60 -1.97 7.49 10.65
C SER A 60 -1.06 6.33 11.00
N LYS A 61 -1.65 5.12 11.11
CA LYS A 61 -0.96 3.84 11.27
C LYS A 61 -1.97 2.69 11.26
N ILE A 62 -1.70 1.63 10.51
CA ILE A 62 -2.50 0.40 10.47
C ILE A 62 -1.55 -0.77 10.71
N ILE A 63 -1.75 -1.48 11.82
CA ILE A 63 -1.07 -2.73 12.13
C ILE A 63 -2.12 -3.83 12.14
N SER A 64 -1.96 -4.82 11.28
CA SER A 64 -2.88 -5.95 11.15
C SER A 64 -2.18 -7.29 11.34
N GLY A 65 -2.70 -8.09 12.26
CA GLY A 65 -2.33 -9.48 12.46
C GLY A 65 -2.70 -10.37 11.27
N GLY A 66 -3.59 -9.92 10.39
CA GLY A 66 -3.97 -10.55 9.13
C GLY A 66 -3.61 -9.69 7.93
N SER A 67 -4.52 -9.61 6.95
CA SER A 67 -4.40 -8.79 5.74
C SER A 67 -4.93 -7.37 5.97
N VAL A 68 -4.56 -6.46 5.07
CA VAL A 68 -5.10 -5.11 4.97
C VAL A 68 -5.66 -4.91 3.57
N THR A 69 -6.92 -4.47 3.47
CA THR A 69 -7.55 -4.07 2.21
C THR A 69 -8.13 -2.68 2.35
N ILE A 70 -7.73 -1.76 1.47
CA ILE A 70 -8.20 -0.38 1.47
C ILE A 70 -8.66 0.00 0.06
N ASN A 71 -9.90 0.47 -0.04
CA ASN A 71 -10.47 1.06 -1.24
C ASN A 71 -10.86 2.50 -0.92
N ALA A 72 -10.22 3.49 -1.55
CA ALA A 72 -10.47 4.90 -1.29
C ALA A 72 -10.32 5.71 -2.57
N ARG A 73 -10.73 6.98 -2.60
CA ARG A 73 -10.37 7.85 -3.74
C ARG A 73 -8.88 8.17 -3.76
N SER A 74 -8.27 8.36 -2.60
CA SER A 74 -6.83 8.52 -2.45
C SER A 74 -6.39 7.97 -1.11
N ILE A 75 -5.22 7.34 -1.07
CA ILE A 75 -4.61 6.80 0.15
C ILE A 75 -3.28 7.51 0.34
N GLN A 76 -3.18 8.35 1.36
CA GLN A 76 -2.00 9.17 1.62
C GLN A 76 -1.43 8.81 2.99
N ASP A 77 -0.12 8.97 3.13
CA ASP A 77 0.48 9.06 4.46
C ASP A 77 0.05 10.37 5.14
N GLN A 78 -0.24 10.30 6.43
CA GLN A 78 -0.51 11.45 7.28
C GLN A 78 0.75 12.25 7.63
N THR A 79 1.89 11.60 7.87
CA THR A 79 3.09 12.21 8.44
C THR A 79 4.36 11.74 7.76
N ILE A 80 5.04 12.65 7.05
CA ILE A 80 6.35 12.38 6.44
C ILE A 80 7.34 11.90 7.51
N ASP A 81 7.58 10.60 7.54
CA ASP A 81 8.57 9.97 8.38
C ASP A 81 9.20 8.72 7.71
N THR A 82 9.49 7.68 8.48
CA THR A 82 10.07 6.42 7.99
C THR A 82 9.47 5.21 8.69
N ASP A 83 8.50 5.42 9.59
CA ASP A 83 7.78 4.37 10.27
C ASP A 83 6.73 3.81 9.32
N ALA A 84 6.47 2.51 9.40
CA ALA A 84 5.45 1.92 8.53
C ALA A 84 4.04 2.46 8.86
N ASP A 85 3.39 3.06 7.88
CA ASP A 85 1.97 3.42 7.92
C ASP A 85 1.09 2.19 7.88
N ILE A 86 1.44 1.21 7.03
CA ILE A 86 0.68 -0.04 6.88
C ILE A 86 1.60 -1.22 7.09
N GLN A 87 1.30 -2.02 8.11
CA GLN A 87 1.95 -3.29 8.39
C GLN A 87 0.91 -4.40 8.50
N ALA A 88 1.11 -5.47 7.75
CA ALA A 88 0.25 -6.65 7.75
C ALA A 88 1.10 -7.91 7.81
N THR A 89 0.63 -8.98 8.47
CA THR A 89 1.26 -10.31 8.33
C THR A 89 0.78 -11.04 7.08
N GLY A 90 -0.42 -10.69 6.61
CA GLY A 90 -1.02 -11.14 5.35
C GLY A 90 -0.69 -10.22 4.18
N ASN A 91 -1.61 -10.14 3.23
CA ASN A 91 -1.44 -9.28 2.06
C ASN A 91 -1.87 -7.85 2.38
N ILE A 92 -1.23 -6.88 1.74
CA ILE A 92 -1.68 -5.49 1.68
C ILE A 92 -2.25 -5.27 0.29
N THR A 93 -3.52 -4.88 0.21
CA THR A 93 -4.23 -4.57 -1.04
C THR A 93 -4.74 -3.14 -1.00
N LEU A 94 -4.26 -2.30 -1.92
CA LEU A 94 -4.60 -0.89 -1.99
C LEU A 94 -5.22 -0.57 -3.36
N ASN A 95 -6.43 -0.01 -3.37
CA ASN A 95 -7.10 0.44 -4.59
C ASN A 95 -7.51 1.90 -4.43
N ALA A 96 -7.02 2.78 -5.29
CA ALA A 96 -7.37 4.19 -5.25
C ALA A 96 -7.23 4.89 -6.60
N ASN A 97 -7.52 6.19 -6.66
CA ASN A 97 -7.06 6.99 -7.80
C ASN A 97 -5.58 7.30 -7.63
N GLN A 98 -5.15 7.65 -6.42
CA GLN A 98 -3.74 7.93 -6.10
C GLN A 98 -3.33 7.24 -4.80
N ILE A 99 -2.12 6.69 -4.76
CA ILE A 99 -1.52 6.09 -3.56
C ILE A 99 -0.20 6.79 -3.28
N GLY A 100 -0.08 7.42 -2.11
CA GLY A 100 1.03 8.30 -1.76
C GLY A 100 1.15 9.52 -2.70
N SER A 101 2.26 10.24 -2.59
CA SER A 101 2.58 11.40 -3.45
C SER A 101 4.09 11.62 -3.56
N GLU A 102 4.54 12.41 -4.55
CA GLU A 102 5.95 12.82 -4.67
C GLU A 102 6.49 13.53 -3.41
N ALA A 103 5.60 14.22 -2.67
CA ALA A 103 5.97 14.94 -1.47
C ALA A 103 5.95 14.06 -0.22
N ASN A 104 5.20 12.95 -0.27
CA ASN A 104 5.03 12.03 0.84
C ASN A 104 4.63 10.65 0.32
N ASP A 105 5.59 9.72 0.29
CA ASP A 105 5.33 8.34 -0.08
C ASP A 105 4.49 7.67 1.04
N LEU A 106 3.66 6.69 0.68
CA LEU A 106 3.01 5.86 1.71
C LEU A 106 4.01 4.80 2.22
N ASP A 107 4.23 4.74 3.53
CA ASP A 107 5.21 3.84 4.14
C ASP A 107 4.63 2.44 4.39
N ILE A 108 5.29 1.43 3.83
CA ILE A 108 4.87 0.04 3.86
C ILE A 108 5.83 -0.79 4.72
N GLY A 109 5.25 -1.61 5.59
CA GLY A 109 5.95 -2.47 6.55
C GLY A 109 6.87 -3.50 5.89
N ASN A 110 7.92 -3.87 6.63
CA ASN A 110 8.86 -4.93 6.24
C ASN A 110 8.17 -6.29 6.03
N ASN A 111 8.64 -7.05 5.05
CA ASN A 111 8.13 -8.34 4.58
C ASN A 111 6.68 -8.28 4.05
N ALA A 112 6.23 -7.11 3.58
CA ALA A 112 4.91 -6.97 2.98
C ALA A 112 4.78 -7.74 1.65
N ASN A 113 3.61 -8.34 1.44
CA ASN A 113 3.15 -8.82 0.15
C ASN A 113 2.10 -7.82 -0.37
N LEU A 114 2.50 -6.99 -1.33
CA LEU A 114 1.73 -5.83 -1.77
C LEU A 114 1.08 -6.06 -3.13
N THR A 115 -0.20 -5.75 -3.20
CA THR A 115 -0.97 -5.50 -4.42
C THR A 115 -1.48 -4.08 -4.37
N ALA A 116 -1.25 -3.29 -5.43
CA ALA A 116 -1.68 -1.91 -5.47
C ALA A 116 -2.19 -1.53 -6.87
N SER A 117 -3.34 -0.87 -6.94
CA SER A 117 -3.93 -0.38 -8.18
C SER A 117 -4.29 1.10 -8.03
N ALA A 118 -3.79 1.93 -8.94
CA ALA A 118 -4.10 3.36 -9.00
C ALA A 118 -4.60 3.80 -10.38
N GLU A 119 -5.56 4.72 -10.44
CA GLU A 119 -5.97 5.38 -11.70
C GLU A 119 -5.05 6.54 -12.10
N ASP A 120 -4.16 6.96 -11.21
CA ASP A 120 -3.06 7.91 -11.39
C ASP A 120 -1.80 7.24 -10.81
N SER A 121 -0.91 7.97 -10.14
CA SER A 121 0.42 7.50 -9.74
C SER A 121 0.43 6.72 -8.41
N ILE A 122 1.48 5.92 -8.23
CA ILE A 122 1.79 5.17 -6.99
C ILE A 122 3.16 5.62 -6.47
N TYR A 123 3.20 6.04 -5.21
CA TYR A 123 4.38 6.50 -4.48
C TYR A 123 4.47 5.74 -3.16
N LEU A 124 5.47 4.84 -3.05
CA LEU A 124 5.60 3.95 -1.91
C LEU A 124 7.03 3.89 -1.40
N GLN A 125 7.16 3.83 -0.08
CA GLN A 125 8.42 3.61 0.59
C GLN A 125 8.32 2.36 1.48
N GLY A 126 9.22 1.42 1.27
CA GLY A 126 9.35 0.24 2.12
C GLY A 126 10.31 0.48 3.26
N THR A 127 9.89 0.07 4.45
CA THR A 127 10.74 0.02 5.65
C THR A 127 11.65 -1.22 5.69
N GLY A 128 11.55 -2.10 4.68
CA GLY A 128 12.35 -3.32 4.59
C GLY A 128 12.07 -4.08 3.29
N ASN A 129 12.04 -5.40 3.35
CA ASN A 129 11.74 -6.24 2.19
C ASN A 129 10.29 -6.06 1.74
N ILE A 130 10.05 -5.91 0.45
CA ILE A 130 8.69 -5.87 -0.11
C ILE A 130 8.61 -6.82 -1.31
N THR A 131 7.55 -7.61 -1.35
CA THR A 131 7.14 -8.36 -2.54
C THR A 131 6.03 -7.58 -3.26
N LEU A 132 6.31 -7.13 -4.48
CA LEU A 132 5.38 -6.43 -5.37
C LEU A 132 4.64 -7.47 -6.22
N THR A 133 3.47 -7.90 -5.76
CA THR A 133 2.70 -9.02 -6.30
C THR A 133 2.04 -8.65 -7.63
N ASP A 134 1.22 -7.60 -7.61
CA ASP A 134 0.64 -6.98 -8.81
C ASP A 134 0.46 -5.48 -8.56
N ILE A 135 1.25 -4.65 -9.23
CA ILE A 135 1.22 -3.20 -9.10
C ILE A 135 0.79 -2.60 -10.43
N THR A 136 -0.33 -1.89 -10.43
CA THR A 136 -0.90 -1.31 -11.65
C THR A 136 -1.19 0.17 -11.45
N SER A 137 -0.83 0.99 -12.44
CA SER A 137 -1.10 2.43 -12.47
C SER A 137 -1.34 2.86 -13.92
N THR A 138 -2.03 3.97 -14.15
CA THR A 138 -2.06 4.62 -15.48
C THR A 138 -0.91 5.62 -15.66
N ASN A 139 -0.25 6.00 -14.57
CA ASN A 139 0.78 7.02 -14.52
C ASN A 139 2.02 6.47 -13.79
N ASP A 140 2.83 7.31 -13.16
CA ASP A 140 4.13 6.87 -12.66
C ASP A 140 4.01 5.93 -11.44
N ILE A 141 4.85 4.90 -11.41
CA ILE A 141 5.03 3.99 -10.27
C ILE A 141 6.43 4.22 -9.71
N ILE A 142 6.50 4.81 -8.53
CA ILE A 142 7.74 5.06 -7.79
C ILE A 142 7.69 4.22 -6.51
N ILE A 143 8.59 3.24 -6.41
CA ILE A 143 8.67 2.37 -5.25
C ILE A 143 10.11 2.28 -4.80
N LYS A 144 10.35 2.62 -3.53
CA LYS A 144 11.68 2.55 -2.93
C LYS A 144 11.66 1.76 -1.64
N THR A 145 12.82 1.29 -1.20
CA THR A 145 13.04 0.74 0.15
C THR A 145 14.41 1.18 0.65
N SER A 146 14.46 1.57 1.93
CA SER A 146 15.69 2.05 2.58
C SER A 146 16.57 0.89 3.08
N GLU A 147 15.96 -0.19 3.57
CA GLU A 147 16.69 -1.24 4.29
C GLU A 147 16.70 -2.62 3.62
N GLY A 148 15.74 -2.92 2.74
CA GLY A 148 15.51 -4.28 2.24
C GLY A 148 15.55 -4.45 0.73
N ASP A 149 15.19 -5.65 0.28
CA ASP A 149 15.05 -5.98 -1.13
C ASP A 149 13.66 -5.63 -1.67
N LEU A 150 13.57 -5.29 -2.95
CA LEU A 150 12.31 -5.34 -3.70
C LEU A 150 12.25 -6.63 -4.49
N THR A 151 11.21 -7.44 -4.29
CA THR A 151 10.94 -8.64 -5.12
C THR A 151 9.77 -8.34 -6.04
N VAL A 152 10.01 -8.28 -7.34
CA VAL A 152 9.03 -7.90 -8.36
C VAL A 152 8.38 -9.15 -8.96
N GLN A 153 7.06 -9.25 -8.89
CA GLN A 153 6.29 -10.23 -9.64
C GLN A 153 5.62 -9.56 -10.85
N LYS A 154 4.71 -8.60 -10.67
CA LYS A 154 4.07 -7.93 -11.80
C LYS A 154 3.94 -6.44 -11.56
N ILE A 155 4.38 -5.66 -12.55
CA ILE A 155 4.19 -4.21 -12.59
C ILE A 155 3.69 -3.84 -13.99
N THR A 156 2.63 -3.04 -14.04
CA THR A 156 2.06 -2.53 -15.29
C THR A 156 1.72 -1.06 -15.14
N THR A 157 2.25 -0.23 -16.04
CA THR A 157 1.84 1.16 -16.19
C THR A 157 1.96 1.63 -17.64
N GLU A 158 1.20 2.65 -18.00
CA GLU A 158 1.33 3.37 -19.27
C GLU A 158 2.48 4.40 -19.26
N LYS A 159 3.14 4.64 -18.10
CA LYS A 159 4.19 5.66 -17.92
C LYS A 159 5.48 5.06 -17.39
N SER A 160 6.08 5.67 -16.37
CA SER A 160 7.38 5.25 -15.87
C SER A 160 7.28 4.36 -14.64
N VAL A 161 8.24 3.45 -14.53
CA VAL A 161 8.51 2.70 -13.31
C VAL A 161 9.88 3.12 -12.80
N ALA A 162 9.95 3.55 -11.54
CA ALA A 162 11.18 3.82 -10.82
C ALA A 162 11.26 2.93 -9.58
N LEU A 163 12.19 1.98 -9.56
CA LEU A 163 12.44 1.10 -8.42
C LEU A 163 13.79 1.42 -7.78
N SER A 164 13.81 1.60 -6.46
CA SER A 164 15.04 1.84 -5.70
C SER A 164 15.15 0.95 -4.46
N SER A 165 16.29 0.29 -4.28
CA SER A 165 16.66 -0.35 -3.01
C SER A 165 18.01 0.21 -2.54
N GLU A 166 18.00 0.96 -1.44
CA GLU A 166 19.19 1.68 -0.97
C GLU A 166 20.22 0.78 -0.30
N ALA A 167 19.76 -0.25 0.42
CA ALA A 167 20.61 -1.22 1.10
C ALA A 167 20.62 -2.61 0.44
N GLY A 168 19.57 -2.95 -0.32
CA GLY A 168 19.34 -4.29 -0.87
C GLY A 168 19.46 -4.40 -2.39
N ALA A 169 18.83 -5.45 -2.89
CA ALA A 169 18.73 -5.81 -4.30
C ALA A 169 17.30 -5.54 -4.81
N ILE A 170 17.18 -5.44 -6.13
CA ILE A 170 15.90 -5.58 -6.83
C ILE A 170 15.93 -6.94 -7.52
N LYS A 171 14.99 -7.81 -7.17
CA LYS A 171 14.90 -9.22 -7.59
C LYS A 171 13.61 -9.45 -8.35
N LYS A 172 13.57 -10.49 -9.16
CA LYS A 172 12.35 -10.98 -9.80
C LYS A 172 11.83 -12.23 -9.11
N ALA A 173 10.51 -12.36 -9.03
CA ALA A 173 9.83 -13.62 -8.74
C ALA A 173 9.79 -14.51 -10.00
N ASP A 174 9.20 -15.70 -9.87
CA ASP A 174 8.92 -16.57 -11.01
C ASP A 174 7.90 -15.91 -11.94
N ASN A 175 8.18 -15.96 -13.25
CA ASN A 175 7.36 -15.35 -14.32
C ASN A 175 7.15 -13.83 -14.16
N ALA A 176 8.13 -13.13 -13.58
CA ALA A 176 8.00 -11.70 -13.38
C ALA A 176 7.88 -10.91 -14.69
N SER A 177 7.16 -9.79 -14.65
CA SER A 177 7.02 -8.88 -15.78
C SER A 177 6.88 -7.43 -15.33
N ILE A 178 7.64 -6.53 -15.95
CA ILE A 178 7.42 -5.10 -15.91
C ILE A 178 7.02 -4.63 -17.33
N LEU A 179 5.87 -3.99 -17.45
CA LEU A 179 5.40 -3.31 -18.65
C LEU A 179 5.23 -1.83 -18.35
N ALA A 180 6.02 -0.98 -19.02
CA ALA A 180 6.08 0.46 -18.82
C ALA A 180 6.74 1.15 -20.02
N ASP A 181 6.43 2.43 -20.26
CA ASP A 181 7.11 3.27 -21.26
C ASP A 181 8.60 3.48 -20.92
N SER A 182 8.90 3.57 -19.61
CA SER A 182 10.28 3.70 -19.15
C SER A 182 10.50 3.00 -17.80
N LEU A 183 11.72 2.52 -17.61
CA LEU A 183 12.13 1.82 -16.41
C LEU A 183 13.46 2.37 -15.89
N THR A 184 13.46 2.87 -14.66
CA THR A 184 14.64 3.24 -13.90
C THR A 184 14.78 2.30 -12.71
N VAL A 185 15.98 1.72 -12.55
CA VAL A 185 16.28 0.81 -11.44
C VAL A 185 17.58 1.18 -10.76
N LYS A 186 17.57 1.22 -9.43
CA LYS A 186 18.75 1.49 -8.60
C LYS A 186 18.76 0.50 -7.44
N ALA A 187 19.83 -0.27 -7.31
CA ALA A 187 19.99 -1.18 -6.18
C ALA A 187 21.44 -1.17 -5.69
N LYS A 188 21.63 -1.46 -4.41
CA LYS A 188 22.96 -1.50 -3.80
C LYS A 188 23.68 -2.81 -4.05
N THR A 189 22.97 -3.93 -3.91
CA THR A 189 23.59 -5.26 -3.89
C THR A 189 23.34 -6.07 -5.17
N GLY A 190 22.32 -5.75 -5.96
CA GLY A 190 22.09 -6.41 -7.25
C GLY A 190 20.77 -6.02 -7.93
N ILE A 191 20.70 -6.23 -9.24
CA ILE A 191 19.51 -6.02 -10.06
C ILE A 191 19.28 -7.29 -10.90
N ASP A 192 18.15 -7.94 -10.69
CA ASP A 192 17.62 -9.05 -11.48
C ASP A 192 16.14 -8.79 -11.76
N ILE A 193 15.82 -8.38 -12.99
CA ILE A 193 14.47 -7.95 -13.40
C ILE A 193 14.14 -8.53 -14.78
N ALA A 194 12.85 -8.70 -15.04
CA ALA A 194 12.32 -9.11 -16.34
C ALA A 194 11.37 -8.03 -16.88
N THR A 195 11.61 -7.58 -18.11
CA THR A 195 10.79 -6.58 -18.81
C THR A 195 10.07 -7.21 -19.99
N GLN A 196 8.92 -6.64 -20.36
CA GLN A 196 8.21 -6.97 -21.60
C GLN A 196 8.11 -5.74 -22.50
N ALA A 197 8.18 -5.96 -23.82
CA ALA A 197 7.90 -4.92 -24.81
C ALA A 197 6.42 -4.96 -25.20
N GLU A 198 5.84 -3.81 -25.52
CA GLU A 198 4.54 -3.77 -26.21
C GLU A 198 4.70 -4.32 -27.64
N ASN A 199 3.78 -5.19 -28.06
CA ASN A 199 3.69 -5.72 -29.42
C ASN A 199 2.81 -4.84 -30.30
#